data_AF-A0A150GQA9-F1
#
_entry.id   AF-A0A150GQA9-F1
#
_cell.length_a   1.000
_cell.length_b   1.000
_cell.length_c   1.000
_cell.angle_alpha   90.00
_cell.angle_beta   90.00
_cell.angle_gamma   90.00
#
_symmetry.space_group_name_H-M   'P 1'
#
loop_
_entity.id
_entity.type
_entity.pdbx_description
1 polymer ?
#
loop_
_entity_poly.entity_id
_entity_poly.type
_entity_poly.pdbx_seq_one_letter_code
_entity_poly.pdbx_strand_id
1 'polypeptide(L)'
;MESAAAAEKPLPVNAFRDLTTPGDPSNSYVQFGNWFARDLPIRYDTLLENLVDPSHVPFAHHGVMAKRSGEKGTSLALKEYGVGGFLCDASMSGRTGNVQLQAPCLVTYDFGGFPFLTVLYSVPTKPGWSRAFSVTLQKTKMEKNPFPAPLVAALKQYSSWHWLDHITRRHPILDGDTYMLHVQERLLRAQGDDWRRGYYMPAAADSSVVAMRRWLDEFGRAVPTCEPGAPLPPAMSKREVLDRYSQHTKDCSHCQKGLRQVELASLVAAAGAALAAVWLLARLVTGSPLLAPPNGMALLAAVVCAGAVAALRSLRQQFFYVDYVHAEKH
;
A
#
# COMPACT_ATOMS: atom_id res chain seq x y z
N MET A 1 -7.19 10.04 -37.75
CA MET A 1 -7.74 8.66 -37.81
C MET A 1 -7.20 7.73 -36.73
N GLU A 2 -6.14 8.08 -35.99
CA GLU A 2 -5.61 7.23 -34.90
C GLU A 2 -6.36 7.33 -33.56
N SER A 3 -7.20 8.34 -33.34
CA SER A 3 -7.93 8.50 -32.06
C SER A 3 -9.13 7.55 -31.89
N ALA A 4 -9.57 6.88 -32.96
CA ALA A 4 -10.74 6.00 -32.93
C ALA A 4 -10.40 4.53 -32.62
N ALA A 5 -9.15 4.11 -32.82
CA ALA A 5 -8.74 2.72 -32.61
C ALA A 5 -8.67 2.32 -31.11
N ALA A 6 -8.57 3.29 -30.21
CA ALA A 6 -8.58 3.04 -28.76
C ALA A 6 -9.96 2.61 -28.23
N ALA A 7 -11.04 2.84 -28.99
CA ALA A 7 -12.42 2.57 -28.55
C ALA A 7 -12.94 1.15 -28.89
N GLU A 8 -12.24 0.39 -29.75
CA GLU A 8 -12.72 -0.93 -30.23
C GLU A 8 -12.30 -2.12 -29.34
N LYS A 9 -11.51 -1.90 -28.29
CA LYS A 9 -11.15 -2.95 -27.32
C LYS A 9 -11.58 -2.53 -25.92
N PRO A 10 -12.61 -3.17 -25.31
CA PRO A 10 -13.11 -2.82 -23.98
C PRO A 10 -12.18 -3.27 -22.84
N LEU A 11 -11.11 -4.01 -23.16
CA LEU A 11 -10.02 -4.22 -22.21
C LEU A 11 -9.23 -2.90 -22.11
N PRO A 12 -8.99 -2.36 -20.90
CA PRO A 12 -8.05 -1.27 -20.73
C PRO A 12 -6.76 -1.65 -21.47
N VAL A 13 -6.26 -0.78 -22.37
CA VAL A 13 -5.05 -1.03 -23.19
C VAL A 13 -3.83 -1.39 -22.31
N ASN A 14 -3.93 -1.09 -21.02
CA ASN A 14 -2.99 -1.31 -19.94
C ASN A 14 -3.29 -2.55 -19.06
N ALA A 15 -4.20 -3.46 -19.44
CA ALA A 15 -4.32 -4.73 -18.74
C ALA A 15 -3.04 -5.56 -18.95
N PHE A 16 -2.36 -5.94 -17.86
CA PHE A 16 -1.16 -6.77 -17.93
C PHE A 16 -1.52 -8.11 -18.60
N ARG A 17 -1.05 -8.34 -19.83
CA ARG A 17 -1.41 -9.52 -20.64
C ARG A 17 -1.30 -10.81 -19.83
N ASP A 18 -0.19 -10.98 -19.13
CA ASP A 18 0.15 -12.16 -18.33
C ASP A 18 -0.88 -12.46 -17.21
N LEU A 19 -1.65 -11.45 -16.79
CA LEU A 19 -2.77 -11.60 -15.84
C LEU A 19 -4.09 -11.97 -16.52
N THR A 20 -4.25 -11.64 -17.81
CA THR A 20 -5.45 -11.94 -18.60
C THR A 20 -5.43 -13.33 -19.23
N THR A 21 -4.23 -13.92 -19.40
CA THR A 21 -4.03 -15.28 -19.92
C THR A 21 -3.24 -16.13 -18.91
N PRO A 22 -3.79 -16.40 -17.70
CA PRO A 22 -3.09 -17.17 -16.69
C PRO A 22 -2.81 -18.60 -17.18
N GLY A 23 -1.54 -19.01 -17.13
CA GLY A 23 -1.10 -20.35 -17.53
C GLY A 23 -0.51 -20.46 -18.94
N ASP A 24 -0.53 -19.39 -19.75
CA ASP A 24 0.19 -19.36 -21.02
C ASP A 24 1.71 -19.46 -20.77
N PRO A 25 2.40 -20.50 -21.29
CA PRO A 25 3.84 -20.71 -21.07
C PRO A 25 4.72 -19.62 -21.70
N SER A 26 4.16 -18.80 -22.60
CA SER A 26 4.85 -17.64 -23.16
C SER A 26 4.96 -16.48 -22.17
N ASN A 27 4.11 -16.44 -21.13
CA ASN A 27 4.09 -15.37 -20.13
C ASN A 27 5.46 -15.21 -19.45
N SER A 28 5.85 -13.96 -19.24
CA SER A 28 7.07 -13.60 -18.52
C SER A 28 6.83 -13.46 -17.02
N TYR A 29 5.56 -13.40 -16.61
CA TYR A 29 5.12 -13.16 -15.25
C TYR A 29 3.96 -14.08 -14.84
N VAL A 30 3.88 -14.39 -13.54
CA VAL A 30 2.69 -14.99 -12.91
C VAL A 30 2.27 -14.13 -11.73
N GLN A 31 0.98 -14.12 -11.40
CA GLN A 31 0.52 -13.46 -10.20
C GLN A 31 1.12 -14.13 -8.95
N PHE A 32 1.84 -13.34 -8.13
CA PHE A 32 2.45 -13.80 -6.89
C PHE A 32 1.68 -13.32 -5.66
N GLY A 33 1.39 -12.02 -5.64
CA GLY A 33 0.61 -11.37 -4.59
C GLY A 33 -0.84 -11.18 -4.99
N ASN A 34 -1.67 -10.88 -4.00
CA ASN A 34 -3.06 -10.50 -4.24
C ASN A 34 -3.17 -9.04 -4.70
N TRP A 35 -4.23 -8.77 -5.46
CA TRP A 35 -4.66 -7.42 -5.74
C TRP A 35 -5.06 -6.72 -4.45
N PHE A 36 -4.55 -5.52 -4.26
CA PHE A 36 -4.93 -4.63 -3.18
C PHE A 36 -5.38 -3.31 -3.78
N ALA A 37 -6.50 -2.77 -3.30
CA ALA A 37 -7.06 -1.51 -3.73
C ALA A 37 -7.37 -0.63 -2.53
N ARG A 38 -7.06 0.66 -2.58
CA ARG A 38 -7.41 1.63 -1.53
C ARG A 38 -7.76 2.97 -2.14
N ASP A 39 -8.88 3.55 -1.70
CA ASP A 39 -9.23 4.92 -2.03
C ASP A 39 -8.44 5.88 -1.14
N LEU A 40 -7.80 6.88 -1.73
CA LEU A 40 -6.92 7.82 -1.05
C LEU A 40 -7.45 9.25 -1.28
N PRO A 41 -7.50 10.10 -0.23
CA PRO A 41 -7.92 11.50 -0.35
C PRO A 41 -6.78 12.38 -0.87
N ILE A 42 -6.25 12.01 -2.03
CA ILE A 42 -5.22 12.74 -2.79
C ILE A 42 -5.58 12.73 -4.28
N ARG A 43 -5.22 13.81 -4.97
CA ARG A 43 -5.42 13.94 -6.43
C ARG A 43 -4.64 12.88 -7.21
N TYR A 44 -5.12 12.58 -8.40
CA TYR A 44 -4.53 11.57 -9.26
C TYR A 44 -3.10 11.93 -9.67
N ASP A 45 -2.82 13.19 -10.01
CA ASP A 45 -1.48 13.62 -10.39
C ASP A 45 -0.48 13.53 -9.22
N THR A 46 -0.94 13.81 -8.00
CA THR A 46 -0.13 13.68 -6.78
C THR A 46 0.14 12.22 -6.44
N LEU A 47 -0.85 11.34 -6.58
CA LEU A 47 -0.63 9.90 -6.44
C LEU A 47 0.34 9.40 -7.52
N LEU A 48 0.10 9.73 -8.79
CA LEU A 48 0.94 9.29 -9.90
C LEU A 48 2.38 9.76 -9.75
N GLU A 49 2.60 10.99 -9.28
CA GLU A 49 3.92 11.53 -8.92
C GLU A 49 4.67 10.65 -7.95
N ASN A 50 4.02 10.29 -6.84
CA ASN A 50 4.61 9.40 -5.85
C ASN A 50 4.85 8.00 -6.42
N LEU A 51 3.96 7.49 -7.27
CA LEU A 51 4.14 6.16 -7.87
C LEU A 51 5.32 6.08 -8.83
N VAL A 52 5.68 7.16 -9.55
CA VAL A 52 6.82 7.18 -10.49
C VAL A 52 8.15 7.57 -9.83
N ASP A 53 8.14 7.94 -8.56
CA ASP A 53 9.33 8.28 -7.79
C ASP A 53 9.79 7.10 -6.91
N PRO A 54 10.78 6.29 -7.30
CA PRO A 54 11.31 5.26 -6.42
C PRO A 54 12.11 5.83 -5.24
N SER A 55 12.59 7.06 -5.30
CA SER A 55 13.57 7.59 -4.34
C SER A 55 13.00 7.75 -2.93
N HIS A 56 11.68 7.98 -2.79
CA HIS A 56 11.02 8.05 -1.49
C HIS A 56 10.97 6.69 -0.77
N VAL A 57 11.09 5.57 -1.49
CA VAL A 57 10.75 4.23 -0.96
C VAL A 57 11.54 3.86 0.29
N PRO A 58 12.89 4.00 0.33
CA PRO A 58 13.67 3.72 1.53
C PRO A 58 13.33 4.60 2.74
N PHE A 59 12.74 5.77 2.51
CA PHE A 59 12.48 6.79 3.54
C PHE A 59 11.06 6.72 4.09
N ALA A 60 10.05 6.72 3.22
CA ALA A 60 8.64 6.65 3.62
C ALA A 60 8.27 5.26 4.14
N HIS A 61 8.81 4.20 3.51
CA HIS A 61 8.48 2.80 3.83
C HIS A 61 9.50 2.12 4.73
N HIS A 62 10.26 2.92 5.50
CA HIS A 62 11.27 2.42 6.43
C HIS A 62 10.65 1.50 7.49
N GLY A 63 11.21 0.30 7.64
CA GLY A 63 10.71 -0.69 8.59
C GLY A 63 9.45 -1.41 8.13
N VAL A 64 8.99 -1.16 6.89
CA VAL A 64 7.84 -1.84 6.28
C VAL A 64 8.25 -2.65 5.05
N MET A 65 8.79 -2.00 4.01
CA MET A 65 9.28 -2.68 2.80
C MET A 65 10.74 -2.37 2.46
N ALA A 66 11.31 -1.32 3.05
CA ALA A 66 12.67 -0.87 2.77
C ALA A 66 13.37 -0.34 4.04
N LYS A 67 14.66 -0.02 3.91
CA LYS A 67 15.47 0.57 4.99
C LYS A 67 16.19 1.81 4.50
N ARG A 68 16.16 2.90 5.27
CA ARG A 68 16.88 4.16 4.97
C ARG A 68 18.37 3.93 4.76
N SER A 69 18.98 3.12 5.62
CA SER A 69 20.40 2.76 5.53
C SER A 69 20.75 1.90 4.30
N GLY A 70 19.75 1.38 3.60
CA GLY A 70 19.93 0.66 2.34
C GLY A 70 20.05 1.57 1.14
N GLU A 71 19.78 2.86 1.28
CA GLU A 71 19.80 3.79 0.16
C GLU A 71 21.22 4.17 -0.26
N LYS A 72 21.49 4.12 -1.57
CA LYS A 72 22.86 4.22 -2.13
C LYS A 72 22.98 5.21 -3.30
N GLY A 73 22.10 6.21 -3.34
CA GLY A 73 22.04 7.18 -4.42
C GLY A 73 21.15 6.70 -5.55
N THR A 74 19.87 7.04 -5.45
CA THR A 74 18.90 6.80 -6.51
C THR A 74 19.19 7.70 -7.70
N SER A 75 19.14 7.14 -8.91
CA SER A 75 19.22 7.90 -10.15
C SER A 75 18.25 7.34 -11.18
N LEU A 76 17.64 8.25 -11.96
CA LEU A 76 16.76 7.92 -13.06
C LEU A 76 17.21 8.64 -14.32
N ALA A 77 17.18 7.94 -15.44
CA ALA A 77 17.47 8.48 -16.76
C ALA A 77 16.31 8.18 -17.70
N LEU A 78 15.69 9.22 -18.25
CA LEU A 78 14.61 9.10 -19.23
C LEU A 78 15.15 8.45 -20.51
N LYS A 79 14.50 7.39 -20.97
CA LYS A 79 14.88 6.59 -22.13
C LYS A 79 13.87 6.70 -23.26
N GLU A 80 12.59 6.61 -22.93
CA GLU A 80 11.47 6.72 -23.88
C GLU A 80 10.43 7.69 -23.33
N TYR A 81 9.76 8.42 -24.21
CA TYR A 81 8.74 9.40 -23.85
C TYR A 81 7.78 9.61 -25.03
N GLY A 82 6.48 9.63 -24.77
CA GLY A 82 5.46 9.96 -25.76
C GLY A 82 4.03 9.84 -25.22
N VAL A 83 3.05 9.85 -26.12
CA VAL A 83 1.61 9.78 -25.74
C VAL A 83 1.27 8.52 -24.93
N GLY A 84 1.97 7.41 -25.17
CA GLY A 84 1.82 6.14 -24.45
C GLY A 84 2.44 6.12 -23.05
N GLY A 85 3.10 7.20 -22.61
CA GLY A 85 3.78 7.31 -21.32
C GLY A 85 5.30 7.45 -21.49
N PHE A 86 6.07 6.95 -20.53
CA PHE A 86 7.52 7.06 -20.55
C PHE A 86 8.20 5.89 -19.84
N LEU A 87 9.48 5.71 -20.14
CA LEU A 87 10.35 4.71 -19.52
C LEU A 87 11.62 5.40 -19.00
N CYS A 88 11.95 5.15 -17.74
CA CYS A 88 13.23 5.54 -17.15
C CYS A 88 14.05 4.29 -16.83
N ASP A 89 15.33 4.30 -17.20
CA ASP A 89 16.32 3.43 -16.55
C ASP A 89 16.55 3.98 -15.13
N ALA A 90 16.55 3.09 -14.14
CA ALA A 90 16.60 3.44 -12.73
C ALA A 90 17.69 2.65 -12.01
N SER A 91 18.42 3.32 -11.13
CA SER A 91 19.27 2.70 -10.11
C SER A 91 18.70 3.10 -8.76
N MET A 92 18.27 2.13 -7.94
CA MET A 92 17.76 2.37 -6.59
C MET A 92 18.39 1.39 -5.61
N SER A 93 18.92 1.89 -4.50
CA SER A 93 19.54 1.08 -3.45
C SER A 93 20.57 0.04 -3.97
N GLY A 94 21.32 0.42 -5.03
CA GLY A 94 22.34 -0.42 -5.66
C GLY A 94 21.83 -1.48 -6.65
N ARG A 95 20.55 -1.42 -7.05
CA ARG A 95 19.98 -2.29 -8.09
C ARG A 95 19.55 -1.45 -9.29
N THR A 96 19.92 -1.92 -10.48
CA THR A 96 19.48 -1.32 -11.74
C THR A 96 18.19 -1.97 -12.23
N GLY A 97 17.41 -1.21 -12.99
CA GLY A 97 16.09 -1.62 -13.43
C GLY A 97 15.39 -0.50 -14.18
N ASN A 98 14.08 -0.58 -14.19
CA ASN A 98 13.23 0.27 -14.99
C ASN A 98 12.02 0.72 -14.19
N VAL A 99 11.68 2.01 -14.33
CA VAL A 99 10.41 2.60 -13.90
C VAL A 99 9.67 3.03 -15.16
N GLN A 100 8.48 2.49 -15.37
CA GLN A 100 7.70 2.79 -16.56
C GLN A 100 6.33 3.33 -16.17
N LEU A 101 5.92 4.42 -16.81
CA LEU A 101 4.52 4.82 -16.90
C LEU A 101 3.99 4.33 -18.25
N GLN A 102 3.00 3.45 -18.23
CA GLN A 102 2.14 3.16 -19.36
C GLN A 102 0.84 3.93 -19.17
N ALA A 103 0.63 4.90 -20.06
CA ALA A 103 -0.43 5.88 -19.92
C ALA A 103 -1.83 5.24 -19.91
N PRO A 104 -2.79 5.85 -19.18
CA PRO A 104 -2.56 6.98 -18.27
C PRO A 104 -2.17 6.54 -16.86
N CYS A 105 -2.39 5.28 -16.45
CA CYS A 105 -2.45 4.96 -15.02
C CYS A 105 -1.55 3.83 -14.53
N LEU A 106 -0.86 3.10 -15.42
CA LEU A 106 -0.09 1.93 -15.03
C LEU A 106 1.38 2.31 -14.79
N VAL A 107 1.86 2.13 -13.57
CA VAL A 107 3.27 2.24 -13.22
C VAL A 107 3.84 0.86 -12.90
N THR A 108 5.03 0.57 -13.44
CA THR A 108 5.76 -0.67 -13.14
C THR A 108 7.15 -0.39 -12.59
N TYR A 109 7.56 -1.24 -11.64
CA TYR A 109 8.93 -1.32 -11.15
C TYR A 109 9.52 -2.68 -11.49
N ASP A 110 10.45 -2.69 -12.45
CA ASP A 110 11.16 -3.89 -12.88
C ASP A 110 12.65 -3.74 -12.56
N PHE A 111 13.08 -4.24 -11.39
CA PHE A 111 14.49 -4.22 -11.00
C PHE A 111 15.19 -5.55 -11.31
N GLY A 112 16.35 -5.44 -11.96
CA GLY A 112 17.21 -6.56 -12.33
C GLY A 112 17.69 -7.34 -11.11
N GLY A 113 17.80 -8.67 -11.26
CA GLY A 113 18.17 -9.57 -10.17
C GLY A 113 17.12 -9.72 -9.06
N PHE A 114 15.98 -9.04 -9.15
CA PHE A 114 14.83 -9.23 -8.29
C PHE A 114 13.75 -10.04 -9.03
N PRO A 115 13.17 -11.10 -8.41
CA PRO A 115 12.25 -12.00 -9.09
C PRO A 115 10.84 -11.42 -9.21
N PHE A 116 10.60 -10.20 -8.74
CA PHE A 116 9.28 -9.59 -8.68
C PHE A 116 9.20 -8.32 -9.53
N LEU A 117 8.05 -8.17 -10.17
CA LEU A 117 7.60 -6.94 -10.82
C LEU A 117 6.50 -6.34 -9.94
N THR A 118 6.65 -5.08 -9.56
CA THR A 118 5.57 -4.35 -8.87
C THR A 118 4.74 -3.62 -9.91
N VAL A 119 3.42 -3.82 -9.85
CA VAL A 119 2.44 -3.23 -10.77
C VAL A 119 1.50 -2.36 -9.95
N LEU A 120 1.40 -1.08 -10.31
CA LEU A 120 0.65 -0.06 -9.58
C LEU A 120 -0.29 0.65 -10.56
N TYR A 121 -1.54 0.87 -10.16
CA TYR A 121 -2.45 1.73 -10.90
C TYR A 121 -2.90 2.91 -10.05
N SER A 122 -2.95 4.09 -10.66
CA SER A 122 -3.58 5.29 -10.11
C SER A 122 -4.83 5.64 -10.91
N VAL A 123 -6.00 5.67 -10.27
CA VAL A 123 -7.27 5.94 -10.97
C VAL A 123 -7.97 7.11 -10.31
N PRO A 124 -8.27 8.22 -11.01
CA PRO A 124 -9.06 9.30 -10.45
C PRO A 124 -10.48 8.78 -10.13
N THR A 125 -11.01 9.11 -8.95
CA THR A 125 -12.37 8.70 -8.56
C THR A 125 -13.31 9.89 -8.44
N LYS A 126 -12.85 10.98 -7.85
CA LYS A 126 -13.53 12.28 -7.74
C LYS A 126 -12.47 13.36 -7.44
N PRO A 127 -12.79 14.67 -7.56
CA PRO A 127 -11.84 15.74 -7.28
C PRO A 127 -11.16 15.59 -5.91
N GLY A 128 -9.82 15.56 -5.91
CA GLY A 128 -8.98 15.33 -4.72
C GLY A 128 -8.98 13.90 -4.17
N TRP A 129 -9.45 12.92 -4.95
CA TRP A 129 -9.46 11.51 -4.55
C TRP A 129 -9.05 10.59 -5.70
N SER A 130 -8.31 9.55 -5.34
CA SER A 130 -7.79 8.56 -6.27
C SER A 130 -7.84 7.17 -5.67
N ARG A 131 -8.00 6.16 -6.51
CA ARG A 131 -7.86 4.76 -6.12
C ARG A 131 -6.49 4.25 -6.55
N ALA A 132 -5.73 3.76 -5.57
CA ALA A 132 -4.51 3.02 -5.82
C ALA A 132 -4.82 1.53 -5.93
N PHE A 133 -4.40 0.87 -7.02
CA PHE A 133 -4.34 -0.59 -7.08
C PHE A 133 -2.88 -1.04 -7.07
N SER A 134 -2.59 -2.16 -6.42
CA SER A 134 -1.27 -2.77 -6.43
C SER A 134 -1.33 -4.28 -6.50
N VAL A 135 -0.43 -4.86 -7.28
CA VAL A 135 -0.20 -6.30 -7.34
C VAL A 135 1.29 -6.57 -7.56
N THR A 136 1.75 -7.72 -7.08
CA THR A 136 3.13 -8.17 -7.28
C THR A 136 3.09 -9.40 -8.18
N LEU A 137 3.83 -9.35 -9.27
CA LEU A 137 4.00 -10.47 -10.18
C LEU A 137 5.38 -11.10 -9.97
N GLN A 138 5.50 -12.40 -10.15
CA GLN A 138 6.77 -13.12 -10.13
C GLN A 138 7.20 -13.44 -11.55
N LYS A 139 8.47 -13.18 -11.87
CA LYS A 139 9.09 -13.55 -13.15
C LYS A 139 9.12 -15.07 -13.31
N THR A 140 8.63 -15.58 -14.44
CA THR A 140 8.67 -17.02 -14.79
C THR A 140 10.05 -17.42 -15.32
N LYS A 141 10.69 -16.50 -16.04
CA LYS A 141 11.95 -16.71 -16.75
C LYS A 141 13.05 -15.94 -16.03
N MET A 142 13.67 -16.58 -15.04
CA MET A 142 14.82 -16.08 -14.31
C MET A 142 15.89 -17.16 -14.32
N GLU A 143 17.11 -16.84 -14.77
CA GLU A 143 18.23 -17.79 -14.74
C GLU A 143 18.57 -18.23 -13.31
N LYS A 144 18.47 -17.31 -12.34
CA LYS A 144 18.69 -17.59 -10.92
C LYS A 144 17.75 -16.76 -10.06
N ASN A 145 16.89 -17.42 -9.29
CA ASN A 145 16.15 -16.75 -8.23
C ASN A 145 17.09 -16.51 -7.04
N PRO A 146 17.30 -15.27 -6.57
CA PRO A 146 18.15 -15.00 -5.41
C PRO A 146 17.57 -15.53 -4.10
N PHE A 147 16.28 -15.91 -4.07
CA PHE A 147 15.61 -16.42 -2.88
C PHE A 147 15.51 -17.95 -2.87
N PRO A 148 15.73 -18.60 -1.71
CA PRO A 148 15.45 -20.01 -1.52
C PRO A 148 13.97 -20.35 -1.76
N ALA A 149 13.69 -21.49 -2.38
CA ALA A 149 12.31 -21.93 -2.67
C ALA A 149 11.38 -21.96 -1.42
N PRO A 150 11.83 -22.41 -0.23
CA PRO A 150 10.99 -22.35 0.98
C PRO A 150 10.59 -20.93 1.39
N LEU A 151 11.49 -19.95 1.20
CA LEU A 151 11.20 -18.55 1.49
C LEU A 151 10.14 -18.00 0.53
N VAL A 152 10.27 -18.31 -0.77
CA VAL A 152 9.28 -17.92 -1.78
C VAL A 152 7.91 -18.54 -1.47
N ALA A 153 7.87 -19.81 -1.09
CA ALA A 153 6.65 -20.50 -0.68
C ALA A 153 6.02 -19.84 0.56
N ALA A 154 6.82 -19.50 1.58
CA ALA A 154 6.34 -18.82 2.79
C ALA A 154 5.77 -17.43 2.47
N LEU A 155 6.43 -16.64 1.61
CA LEU A 155 5.94 -15.33 1.17
C LEU A 155 4.63 -15.44 0.40
N LYS A 156 4.50 -16.47 -0.46
CA LYS A 156 3.25 -16.75 -1.18
C LYS A 156 2.13 -17.16 -0.21
N GLN A 157 2.43 -18.02 0.76
CA GLN A 157 1.48 -18.44 1.79
C GLN A 157 1.00 -17.24 2.63
N TYR A 158 1.92 -16.40 3.10
CA TYR A 158 1.57 -15.17 3.82
C TYR A 158 0.71 -14.23 2.97
N SER A 159 1.06 -14.04 1.68
CA SER A 159 0.26 -13.24 0.75
C SER A 159 -1.14 -13.79 0.57
N SER A 160 -1.33 -15.12 0.63
CA SER A 160 -2.66 -15.77 0.54
C SER A 160 -3.57 -15.48 1.74
N TRP A 161 -3.01 -15.05 2.87
CA TRP A 161 -3.78 -14.54 4.00
C TRP A 161 -4.10 -13.05 3.79
N HIS A 162 -4.98 -12.79 2.82
CA HIS A 162 -5.30 -11.45 2.30
C HIS A 162 -5.41 -10.37 3.37
N TRP A 163 -6.31 -10.53 4.36
CA TRP A 163 -6.51 -9.49 5.37
C TRP A 163 -5.27 -9.24 6.23
N LEU A 164 -4.45 -10.27 6.47
CA LEU A 164 -3.21 -10.16 7.23
C LEU A 164 -2.15 -9.41 6.42
N ASP A 165 -1.96 -9.76 5.15
CA ASP A 165 -1.09 -9.01 4.21
C ASP A 165 -1.51 -7.53 4.13
N HIS A 166 -2.81 -7.27 4.07
CA HIS A 166 -3.34 -5.91 3.98
C HIS A 166 -2.97 -5.09 5.23
N ILE A 167 -3.26 -5.59 6.42
CA ILE A 167 -3.07 -4.82 7.66
C ILE A 167 -1.61 -4.71 8.11
N THR A 168 -0.77 -5.70 7.80
CA THR A 168 0.62 -5.72 8.27
C THR A 168 1.62 -5.16 7.24
N ARG A 169 1.23 -5.07 5.96
CA ARG A 169 2.11 -4.58 4.89
C ARG A 169 1.44 -3.50 4.04
N ARG A 170 0.36 -3.80 3.33
CA ARG A 170 -0.21 -2.88 2.31
C ARG A 170 -0.69 -1.55 2.90
N HIS A 171 -1.37 -1.59 4.04
CA HIS A 171 -1.84 -0.40 4.72
C HIS A 171 -0.69 0.46 5.25
N PRO A 172 0.28 -0.08 6.03
CA PRO A 172 1.44 0.69 6.47
C PRO A 172 2.24 1.35 5.35
N ILE A 173 2.33 0.71 4.17
CA ILE A 173 2.98 1.30 2.99
C ILE A 173 2.26 2.59 2.60
N LEU A 174 0.97 2.53 2.26
CA LEU A 174 0.24 3.71 1.83
C LEU A 174 0.08 4.75 2.95
N ASP A 175 0.03 4.33 4.21
CA ASP A 175 -0.02 5.27 5.34
C ASP A 175 1.26 6.11 5.48
N GLY A 176 2.41 5.59 5.02
CA GLY A 176 3.66 6.34 4.93
C GLY A 176 3.59 7.52 3.96
N ASP A 177 2.87 7.36 2.85
CA ASP A 177 2.81 8.40 1.83
C ASP A 177 1.62 9.36 2.04
N THR A 178 0.44 8.82 2.32
CA THR A 178 -0.84 9.49 2.04
C THR A 178 -0.96 10.86 2.73
N TYR A 179 -0.57 10.97 4.00
CA TYR A 179 -0.67 12.27 4.70
C TYR A 179 0.35 13.30 4.20
N MET A 180 1.57 12.86 3.85
CA MET A 180 2.57 13.75 3.25
C MET A 180 2.08 14.26 1.90
N LEU A 181 1.53 13.38 1.07
CA LEU A 181 0.96 13.73 -0.23
C LEU A 181 -0.25 14.66 -0.11
N HIS A 182 -1.11 14.44 0.88
CA HIS A 182 -2.25 15.32 1.18
C HIS A 182 -1.82 16.74 1.54
N VAL A 183 -0.68 16.90 2.23
CA VAL A 183 -0.10 18.21 2.52
C VAL A 183 0.56 18.80 1.26
N GLN A 184 1.31 17.97 0.52
CA GLN A 184 2.02 18.37 -0.70
C GLN A 184 1.10 18.98 -1.77
N GLU A 185 -0.03 18.32 -2.08
CA GLU A 185 -0.97 18.84 -3.09
C GLU A 185 -1.55 20.22 -2.72
N ARG A 186 -1.67 20.50 -1.42
CA ARG A 186 -2.17 21.79 -0.92
C ARG A 186 -1.12 22.87 -0.97
N LEU A 187 0.13 22.54 -0.66
CA LEU A 187 1.26 23.45 -0.83
C LEU A 187 1.42 23.81 -2.31
N LEU A 188 1.30 22.83 -3.21
CA LEU A 188 1.32 23.07 -4.65
C LEU A 188 0.12 23.91 -5.10
N ARG A 189 -1.08 23.64 -4.58
CA ARG A 189 -2.29 24.44 -4.85
C ARG A 189 -2.14 25.89 -4.40
N ALA A 190 -1.55 26.15 -3.23
CA ALA A 190 -1.29 27.49 -2.74
C ALA A 190 -0.35 28.28 -3.66
N GLN A 191 0.43 27.59 -4.49
CA GLN A 191 1.28 28.16 -5.52
C GLN A 191 0.64 28.17 -6.91
N GLY A 192 -0.67 27.95 -7.02
CA GLY A 192 -1.40 27.98 -8.28
C GLY A 192 -1.27 26.72 -9.12
N ASP A 193 -0.97 25.57 -8.51
CA ASP A 193 -0.68 24.30 -9.19
C ASP A 193 0.54 24.37 -10.15
N ASP A 194 1.40 25.38 -10.00
CA ASP A 194 2.61 25.56 -10.81
C ASP A 194 3.77 24.73 -10.27
N TRP A 195 3.93 23.50 -10.79
CA TRP A 195 4.99 22.60 -10.39
C TRP A 195 6.40 23.10 -10.76
N ARG A 196 6.54 23.94 -11.80
CA ARG A 196 7.84 24.47 -12.23
C ARG A 196 8.38 25.49 -11.24
N ARG A 197 7.48 26.20 -10.56
CA ARG A 197 7.82 27.12 -9.48
C ARG A 197 7.83 26.43 -8.11
N GLY A 198 6.91 25.50 -7.89
CA GLY A 198 6.71 24.88 -6.58
C GLY A 198 7.73 23.82 -6.20
N TYR A 199 8.39 23.20 -7.17
CA TYR A 199 9.39 22.17 -6.93
C TYR A 199 10.77 22.60 -7.40
N TYR A 200 11.77 22.24 -6.60
CA TYR A 200 13.17 22.33 -6.99
C TYR A 200 13.71 20.91 -7.16
N MET A 201 13.88 20.48 -8.42
CA MET A 201 14.18 19.11 -8.82
C MET A 201 15.44 19.00 -9.71
N PRO A 202 16.63 19.36 -9.20
CA PRO A 202 17.86 19.34 -9.99
C PRO A 202 18.54 17.95 -10.03
N ALA A 203 18.11 17.00 -9.21
CA ALA A 203 18.81 15.74 -9.02
C ALA A 203 18.41 14.73 -10.10
N ALA A 204 19.33 13.81 -10.42
CA ALA A 204 19.02 12.69 -11.31
C ALA A 204 17.90 11.78 -10.77
N ALA A 205 17.66 11.79 -9.45
CA ALA A 205 16.54 11.10 -8.82
C ALA A 205 15.17 11.67 -9.24
N ASP A 206 15.12 12.93 -9.67
CA ASP A 206 13.86 13.62 -9.97
C ASP A 206 13.39 13.39 -11.42
N SER A 207 14.20 12.73 -12.26
CA SER A 207 13.96 12.64 -13.71
C SER A 207 12.60 12.06 -14.08
N SER A 208 12.10 11.05 -13.36
CA SER A 208 10.78 10.45 -13.62
C SER A 208 9.63 11.36 -13.19
N VAL A 209 9.78 12.13 -12.10
CA VAL A 209 8.81 13.13 -11.67
C VAL A 209 8.72 14.26 -12.68
N VAL A 210 9.88 14.77 -13.15
CA VAL A 210 9.95 15.78 -14.22
C VAL A 210 9.32 15.26 -15.50
N ALA A 211 9.63 14.03 -15.90
CA ALA A 211 9.05 13.39 -17.09
C ALA A 211 7.52 13.26 -16.96
N MET A 212 7.02 12.83 -15.81
CA MET A 212 5.60 12.71 -15.54
C MET A 212 4.89 14.07 -15.61
N ARG A 213 5.43 15.11 -14.96
CA ARG A 213 4.80 16.43 -14.97
C ARG A 213 4.75 17.03 -16.38
N ARG A 214 5.81 16.87 -17.17
CA ARG A 214 5.81 17.24 -18.60
C ARG A 214 4.79 16.42 -19.39
N TRP A 215 4.70 15.12 -19.13
CA TRP A 215 3.74 14.24 -19.78
C TRP A 215 2.29 14.67 -19.50
N LEU A 216 1.96 15.05 -18.26
CA LEU A 216 0.64 15.59 -17.92
C LEU A 216 0.36 16.94 -18.60
N ASP A 217 1.36 17.84 -18.68
CA ASP A 217 1.19 19.12 -19.38
C ASP A 217 0.91 18.94 -20.88
N GLU A 218 1.55 17.95 -21.51
CA GLU A 218 1.48 17.70 -22.96
C GLU A 218 0.28 16.83 -23.36
N PHE A 219 0.01 15.76 -22.62
CA PHE A 219 -0.98 14.74 -22.96
C PHE A 219 -2.12 14.60 -21.93
N GLY A 220 -1.95 15.13 -20.72
CA GLY A 220 -2.84 14.92 -19.58
C GLY A 220 -4.12 15.76 -19.56
N ARG A 221 -4.39 16.59 -20.58
CA ARG A 221 -5.58 17.47 -20.62
C ARG A 221 -6.92 16.73 -20.47
N ALA A 222 -6.98 15.47 -20.87
CA ALA A 222 -8.19 14.64 -20.78
C ALA A 222 -8.29 13.84 -19.47
N VAL A 223 -7.34 14.00 -18.54
CA VAL A 223 -7.35 13.26 -17.28
C VAL A 223 -8.49 13.78 -16.39
N PRO A 224 -9.47 12.92 -16.03
CA PRO A 224 -10.59 13.34 -15.20
C PRO A 224 -10.13 13.85 -13.84
N THR A 225 -10.81 14.86 -13.30
CA THR A 225 -10.63 15.40 -11.94
C THR A 225 -9.34 16.20 -11.71
N CYS A 226 -8.50 16.35 -12.74
CA CYS A 226 -7.27 17.13 -12.73
C CYS A 226 -7.34 18.33 -13.69
N GLU A 227 -8.53 18.73 -14.12
CA GLU A 227 -8.73 19.90 -14.96
C GLU A 227 -8.24 21.17 -14.24
N PRO A 228 -7.76 22.21 -14.95
CA PRO A 228 -7.37 23.47 -14.34
C PRO A 228 -8.49 24.04 -13.45
N GLY A 229 -8.19 24.30 -12.18
CA GLY A 229 -9.16 24.80 -11.22
C GLY A 229 -10.06 23.72 -10.57
N ALA A 230 -9.83 22.44 -10.84
CA ALA A 230 -10.55 21.35 -10.18
C ALA A 230 -10.53 21.51 -8.64
N PRO A 231 -11.67 21.35 -7.96
CA PRO A 231 -11.76 21.61 -6.53
C PRO A 231 -10.95 20.58 -5.74
N LEU A 232 -10.26 21.05 -4.69
CA LEU A 232 -9.71 20.19 -3.66
C LEU A 232 -10.68 20.13 -2.48
N PRO A 233 -10.88 18.96 -1.86
CA PRO A 233 -11.64 18.88 -0.61
C PRO A 233 -10.96 19.74 0.48
N PRO A 234 -11.67 20.10 1.56
CA PRO A 234 -11.07 20.78 2.71
C PRO A 234 -9.86 20.01 3.28
N ALA A 235 -8.94 20.73 3.91
CA ALA A 235 -7.81 20.11 4.59
C ALA A 235 -8.30 19.14 5.68
N MET A 236 -7.80 17.91 5.62
CA MET A 236 -8.19 16.84 6.53
C MET A 236 -7.10 16.65 7.59
N SER A 237 -7.51 16.28 8.80
CA SER A 237 -6.58 15.81 9.82
C SER A 237 -5.92 14.51 9.39
N LYS A 238 -4.76 14.20 9.97
CA LYS A 238 -4.08 12.92 9.70
C LYS A 238 -4.95 11.70 10.00
N ARG A 239 -5.82 11.80 11.01
CA ARG A 239 -6.78 10.75 11.35
C ARG A 239 -7.79 10.48 10.24
N GLU A 240 -8.30 11.52 9.61
CA GLU A 240 -9.23 11.41 8.48
C GLU A 240 -8.51 10.91 7.22
N VAL A 241 -7.30 11.40 6.97
CA VAL A 241 -6.50 10.98 5.80
C VAL A 241 -6.09 9.51 5.87
N LEU A 242 -5.86 8.96 7.06
CA LEU A 242 -5.47 7.56 7.25
C LEU A 242 -6.62 6.65 7.70
N ASP A 243 -7.88 7.00 7.40
CA ASP A 243 -9.05 6.15 7.68
C ASP A 243 -9.08 4.92 6.77
N ARG A 244 -8.39 3.85 7.20
CA ARG A 244 -8.34 2.56 6.49
C ARG A 244 -9.73 1.95 6.30
N TYR A 245 -10.69 2.23 7.20
CA TYR A 245 -12.00 1.60 7.14
C TYR A 245 -12.80 2.10 5.95
N SER A 246 -12.94 3.42 5.84
CA SER A 246 -13.70 4.04 4.74
C SER A 246 -13.02 3.91 3.38
N GLN A 247 -11.71 3.71 3.38
CA GLN A 247 -10.86 3.66 2.18
C GLN A 247 -10.67 2.23 1.63
N HIS A 248 -10.91 1.20 2.45
CA HIS A 248 -10.67 -0.19 2.08
C HIS A 248 -11.51 -1.20 2.85
N THR A 249 -11.46 -1.22 4.20
CA THR A 249 -11.99 -2.35 5.00
C THR A 249 -13.47 -2.58 4.73
N LYS A 250 -14.27 -1.52 4.60
CA LYS A 250 -15.72 -1.65 4.39
C LYS A 250 -16.08 -2.31 3.06
N ASP A 251 -15.20 -2.24 2.05
CA ASP A 251 -15.46 -2.75 0.69
C ASP A 251 -14.66 -4.04 0.39
N CYS A 252 -13.74 -4.45 1.27
CA CYS A 252 -12.95 -5.66 1.11
C CYS A 252 -13.51 -6.83 1.93
N SER A 253 -14.09 -7.83 1.24
CA SER A 253 -14.66 -9.04 1.88
C SER A 253 -13.66 -9.79 2.78
N HIS A 254 -12.38 -9.82 2.41
CA HIS A 254 -11.32 -10.43 3.22
C HIS A 254 -11.09 -9.67 4.52
N CYS A 255 -10.97 -8.34 4.47
CA CYS A 255 -10.77 -7.52 5.66
C CYS A 255 -12.02 -7.48 6.54
N GLN A 256 -13.23 -7.47 5.97
CA GLN A 256 -14.46 -7.65 6.73
C GLN A 256 -14.49 -8.98 7.47
N LYS A 257 -14.09 -10.08 6.82
CA LYS A 257 -14.00 -11.40 7.45
C LYS A 257 -12.96 -11.40 8.58
N GLY A 258 -11.78 -10.85 8.34
CA GLY A 258 -10.73 -10.71 9.35
C GLY A 258 -11.20 -9.89 10.56
N LEU A 259 -11.84 -8.75 10.32
CA LEU A 259 -12.40 -7.89 11.38
C LEU A 259 -13.44 -8.64 12.21
N ARG A 260 -14.40 -9.34 11.58
CA ARG A 260 -15.40 -10.14 12.30
C ARG A 260 -14.77 -11.26 13.14
N GLN A 261 -13.73 -11.91 12.63
CA GLN A 261 -13.00 -12.94 13.37
C GLN A 261 -12.29 -12.36 14.61
N VAL A 262 -11.65 -11.19 14.47
CA VAL A 262 -11.00 -10.48 15.58
C VAL A 262 -12.02 -10.01 16.61
N GLU A 263 -13.16 -9.49 16.18
CA GLU A 263 -14.24 -9.06 17.08
C GLU A 263 -14.87 -10.25 17.83
N LEU A 264 -15.13 -11.36 17.14
CA LEU A 264 -15.62 -12.59 17.77
C LEU A 264 -14.61 -13.15 18.78
N ALA A 265 -13.33 -13.22 18.41
CA ALA A 265 -12.28 -13.65 19.31
C ALA A 265 -12.17 -12.73 20.54
N SER A 266 -12.37 -11.41 20.36
CA SER A 266 -12.37 -10.45 21.47
C SER A 266 -13.51 -10.70 22.44
N LEU A 267 -14.71 -11.01 21.93
CA LEU A 267 -15.87 -11.37 22.75
C LEU A 267 -15.65 -12.66 23.52
N VAL A 268 -15.11 -13.70 22.87
CA VAL A 268 -14.81 -14.99 23.52
C VAL A 268 -13.75 -14.81 24.62
N ALA A 269 -12.68 -14.06 24.35
CA ALA A 269 -11.65 -13.78 25.34
C ALA A 269 -12.21 -12.95 26.52
N ALA A 270 -13.04 -11.94 26.26
CA ALA A 270 -13.67 -11.14 27.30
C ALA A 270 -14.62 -11.99 28.17
N ALA A 271 -15.42 -12.88 27.57
CA ALA A 271 -16.28 -13.81 28.28
C ALA A 271 -15.45 -14.77 29.17
N GLY A 272 -14.35 -15.31 28.64
CA GLY A 272 -13.43 -16.14 29.41
C GLY A 272 -12.83 -15.41 30.62
N ALA A 273 -12.39 -14.16 30.44
CA ALA A 273 -11.88 -13.32 31.52
C ALA A 273 -12.94 -13.06 32.60
N ALA A 274 -14.18 -12.76 32.18
CA ALA A 274 -15.29 -12.51 33.09
C ALA A 274 -15.66 -13.76 33.90
N LEU A 275 -15.74 -14.93 33.26
CA LEU A 275 -16.01 -16.20 33.95
C LEU A 275 -14.92 -16.54 34.96
N ALA A 276 -13.65 -16.36 34.59
CA ALA A 276 -12.53 -16.57 35.50
C ALA A 276 -12.58 -15.61 36.70
N ALA A 277 -12.92 -14.34 36.48
CA ALA A 277 -13.08 -13.35 37.54
C ALA A 277 -14.25 -13.69 38.49
N VAL A 278 -15.41 -14.05 37.95
CA VAL A 278 -16.58 -14.48 38.75
C VAL A 278 -16.22 -15.70 39.61
N TRP A 279 -15.51 -16.66 39.03
CA TRP A 279 -15.08 -17.86 39.74
C TRP A 279 -14.10 -17.51 40.89
N LEU A 280 -13.15 -16.60 40.66
CA LEU A 280 -12.19 -16.15 41.68
C LEU A 280 -12.89 -15.40 42.82
N LEU A 281 -13.85 -14.53 42.47
CA LEU A 281 -14.67 -13.80 43.44
C LEU A 281 -15.50 -14.76 44.31
N ALA A 282 -16.12 -15.77 43.72
CA ALA A 282 -16.86 -16.78 44.47
C ALA A 282 -15.95 -17.51 45.47
N ARG A 283 -14.73 -17.87 45.05
CA ARG A 283 -13.74 -18.53 45.92
C ARG A 283 -13.27 -17.65 47.08
N LEU A 284 -13.04 -16.36 46.81
CA LEU A 284 -12.73 -15.36 47.82
C LEU A 284 -13.84 -15.23 48.87
N VAL A 285 -15.10 -15.14 48.45
CA VAL A 285 -16.26 -15.07 49.36
C VAL A 285 -16.35 -16.32 50.24
N THR A 286 -15.99 -17.49 49.72
CA THR A 286 -15.96 -18.74 50.50
C THR A 286 -14.69 -18.92 51.36
N GLY A 287 -13.83 -17.91 51.46
CA GLY A 287 -12.60 -17.97 52.27
C GLY A 287 -11.50 -18.89 51.72
N SER A 288 -11.59 -19.31 50.45
CA SER A 288 -10.58 -20.17 49.84
C SER A 288 -9.31 -19.38 49.50
N PRO A 289 -8.09 -19.89 49.76
CA PRO A 289 -6.85 -19.19 49.43
C PRO A 289 -6.72 -18.98 47.92
N LEU A 290 -6.48 -17.74 47.46
CA LEU A 290 -6.32 -17.39 46.03
C LEU A 290 -5.28 -18.23 45.28
N LEU A 291 -4.26 -18.73 46.00
CA LEU A 291 -3.17 -19.53 45.42
C LEU A 291 -3.40 -21.05 45.50
N ALA A 292 -4.56 -21.51 45.97
CA ALA A 292 -4.91 -22.93 45.88
C ALA A 292 -4.87 -23.38 44.40
N PRO A 293 -4.47 -24.63 44.07
CA PRO A 293 -4.29 -25.09 42.69
C PRO A 293 -5.42 -24.75 41.70
N PRO A 294 -6.72 -24.98 42.03
CA PRO A 294 -7.79 -24.58 41.11
C PRO A 294 -7.85 -23.06 40.95
N ASN A 295 -7.50 -22.30 42.00
CA ASN A 295 -7.54 -20.84 42.00
C ASN A 295 -6.38 -20.23 41.21
N GLY A 296 -5.21 -20.86 41.25
CA GLY A 296 -4.09 -20.52 40.40
C GLY A 296 -4.40 -20.69 38.90
N MET A 297 -5.13 -21.75 38.51
CA MET A 297 -5.53 -21.96 37.11
C MET A 297 -6.52 -20.90 36.62
N ALA A 298 -7.52 -20.54 37.43
CA ALA A 298 -8.46 -19.49 37.08
C ALA A 298 -7.78 -18.12 37.00
N LEU A 299 -6.83 -17.83 37.90
CA LEU A 299 -6.02 -16.61 37.84
C LEU A 299 -5.20 -16.53 36.55
N LEU A 300 -4.53 -17.63 36.17
CA LEU A 300 -3.79 -17.71 34.92
C LEU A 300 -4.71 -17.49 33.71
N ALA A 301 -5.87 -18.15 33.69
CA ALA A 301 -6.86 -17.99 32.63
C ALA A 301 -7.35 -16.55 32.51
N ALA A 302 -7.62 -15.87 33.64
CA ALA A 302 -8.01 -14.46 33.66
C ALA A 302 -6.93 -13.56 33.05
N VAL A 303 -5.66 -13.75 33.42
CA VAL A 303 -4.52 -12.97 32.90
C VAL A 303 -4.35 -13.20 31.40
N VAL A 304 -4.36 -14.45 30.95
CA VAL A 304 -4.23 -14.80 29.53
C VAL A 304 -5.38 -14.21 28.71
N CYS A 305 -6.62 -14.32 29.19
CA CYS A 305 -7.78 -13.77 28.49
C CYS A 305 -7.73 -12.24 28.44
N ALA A 306 -7.34 -11.57 29.52
CA ALA A 306 -7.17 -10.11 29.53
C ALA A 306 -6.08 -9.65 28.56
N GLY A 307 -4.94 -10.35 28.53
CA GLY A 307 -3.87 -10.10 27.56
C GLY A 307 -4.34 -10.31 26.12
N ALA A 308 -5.10 -11.37 25.86
CA ALA A 308 -5.69 -11.63 24.55
C ALA A 308 -6.66 -10.52 24.12
N VAL A 309 -7.53 -10.03 25.01
CA VAL A 309 -8.41 -8.89 24.71
C VAL A 309 -7.62 -7.64 24.32
N ALA A 310 -6.56 -7.31 25.05
CA ALA A 310 -5.71 -6.16 24.71
C ALA A 310 -5.03 -6.31 23.34
N ALA A 311 -4.48 -7.50 23.06
CA ALA A 311 -3.86 -7.81 21.78
C ALA A 311 -4.87 -7.76 20.62
N LEU A 312 -6.06 -8.32 20.79
CA LEU A 312 -7.12 -8.33 19.78
C LEU A 312 -7.69 -6.92 19.55
N ARG A 313 -7.76 -6.08 20.59
CA ARG A 313 -8.13 -4.67 20.43
C ARG A 313 -7.10 -3.90 19.59
N SER A 314 -5.80 -4.15 19.81
CA SER A 314 -4.74 -3.58 18.98
C SER A 314 -4.83 -4.06 17.53
N LEU A 315 -5.04 -5.37 17.34
CA LEU A 315 -5.24 -5.97 16.01
C LEU A 315 -6.48 -5.38 15.31
N ARG A 316 -7.57 -5.14 16.05
CA ARG A 316 -8.78 -4.49 15.53
C ARG A 316 -8.48 -3.08 15.00
N GLN A 317 -7.65 -2.29 15.68
CA GLN A 317 -7.32 -0.93 15.22
C GLN A 317 -6.66 -0.93 13.85
N GLN A 318 -5.94 -1.99 13.49
CA GLN A 318 -5.30 -2.12 12.18
C GLN A 318 -6.28 -2.05 10.99
N PHE A 319 -7.58 -2.32 11.23
CA PHE A 319 -8.63 -2.24 10.22
C PHE A 319 -9.27 -0.84 10.08
N PHE A 320 -8.98 0.08 11.00
CA PHE A 320 -9.61 1.41 11.07
C PHE A 320 -8.60 2.52 10.91
N TYR A 321 -7.65 2.61 11.83
CA TYR A 321 -6.69 3.70 11.88
C TYR A 321 -5.49 3.27 12.72
N VAL A 322 -4.31 3.54 12.20
CA VAL A 322 -3.06 3.50 12.95
C VAL A 322 -2.28 4.73 12.55
N ASP A 323 -1.82 5.48 13.54
CA ASP A 323 -0.97 6.63 13.25
C ASP A 323 0.35 6.14 12.64
N TYR A 324 0.86 6.87 11.65
CA TYR A 324 2.12 6.56 10.98
C TYR A 324 3.14 7.66 11.24
N VAL A 325 4.01 7.48 12.23
CA VAL A 325 5.03 8.45 12.60
C VAL A 325 6.38 7.98 12.07
N HIS A 326 6.88 8.67 11.03
CA HIS A 326 8.16 8.32 10.39
C HIS A 326 9.34 8.28 11.35
N ALA A 327 9.35 9.15 12.36
CA ALA A 327 10.43 9.23 13.35
C ALA A 327 10.46 8.03 14.33
N GLU A 328 9.33 7.34 14.51
CA GLU A 328 9.21 6.17 15.41
C GLU A 328 9.52 4.85 14.70
N LYS A 329 9.75 4.87 13.39
CA LYS A 329 10.18 3.71 12.61
C LYS A 329 11.70 3.56 12.73
N HIS A 330 12.14 2.47 13.37
CA HIS A 330 13.54 2.11 13.59
C HIS A 330 14.04 1.02 12.64
#